data_AF-A0A7J3I2F9-F1
#
_entry.id   AF-A0A7J3I2F9-F1
#
_cell.length_a   1.000
_cell.length_b   1.000
_cell.length_c   1.000
_cell.angle_alpha   90.00
_cell.angle_beta   90.00
_cell.angle_gamma   90.00
#
_symmetry.space_group_name_H-M   'P 1'
#
loop_
_entity.id
_entity.type
_entity.pdbx_description
1 polymer ?
#
loop_
_entity_poly.entity_id
_entity_poly.type
_entity_poly.pdbx_seq_one_letter_code
_entity_poly.pdbx_strand_id
1 'polypeptide(L)'
;MEGAEWIKTVILEAFRNAAPHLCEPSKIRELIEDIVRQATSMSGVISRLQEEVTKRNAATERTDLKIFLLFLEREFRKRET
;
A
#
# COMPACT_ATOMS: atom_id res chain seq x y z
N MET A 1 17.40 9.64 3.21
CA MET A 1 16.51 10.64 2.57
C MET A 1 15.52 9.85 1.72
N GLU A 2 14.27 9.71 2.15
CA GLU A 2 13.23 9.06 1.35
C GLU A 2 12.90 9.96 0.16
N GLY A 3 13.44 9.66 -1.02
CA GLY A 3 13.02 10.31 -2.25
C GLY A 3 11.68 9.76 -2.72
N ALA A 4 10.89 10.57 -3.43
CA ALA A 4 9.62 10.14 -4.03
C ALA A 4 9.77 8.88 -4.91
N GLU A 5 10.93 8.71 -5.55
CA GLU A 5 11.25 7.55 -6.38
C GLU A 5 11.41 6.26 -5.55
N TRP A 6 11.96 6.38 -4.35
CA TRP A 6 12.08 5.26 -3.42
C TRP A 6 10.71 4.81 -2.92
N ILE A 7 9.81 5.76 -2.58
CA ILE A 7 8.44 5.45 -2.15
C ILE A 7 7.71 4.66 -3.24
N LYS A 8 7.77 5.14 -4.49
CA LYS A 8 7.16 4.46 -5.64
C LYS A 8 7.71 3.06 -5.85
N THR A 9 9.03 2.88 -5.71
CA THR A 9 9.68 1.57 -5.87
C THR A 9 9.15 0.56 -4.84
N VAL A 10 9.11 0.95 -3.57
CA VAL A 10 8.63 0.08 -2.48
C VAL A 10 7.17 -0.31 -2.70
N ILE A 11 6.33 0.66 -3.06
CA ILE A 11 4.91 0.44 -3.31
C ILE A 11 4.69 -0.48 -4.52
N LEU A 12 5.45 -0.28 -5.60
CA LEU A 12 5.36 -1.12 -6.79
C LEU A 12 5.75 -2.57 -6.48
N GLU A 13 6.82 -2.78 -5.72
CA GLU A 13 7.26 -4.12 -5.29
C GLU A 13 6.23 -4.78 -4.38
N ALA A 14 5.70 -4.03 -3.41
CA ALA A 14 4.65 -4.50 -2.52
C ALA A 14 3.39 -4.90 -3.30
N PHE A 15 2.98 -4.08 -4.27
CA PHE A 15 1.80 -4.35 -5.10
C PHE A 15 2.00 -5.58 -5.98
N ARG A 16 3.18 -5.71 -6.63
CA ARG A 16 3.51 -6.89 -7.44
C ARG A 16 3.45 -8.18 -6.63
N ASN A 17 3.90 -8.14 -5.38
CA ASN A 17 3.90 -9.31 -4.49
C ASN A 17 2.52 -9.58 -3.89
N ALA A 18 1.71 -8.54 -3.64
CA ALA A 18 0.36 -8.67 -3.12
C ALA A 18 -0.65 -9.11 -4.19
N ALA A 19 -0.52 -8.63 -5.43
CA ALA A 19 -1.51 -8.78 -6.50
C ALA A 19 -2.03 -10.22 -6.74
N PRO A 20 -1.21 -11.29 -6.68
CA PRO A 20 -1.70 -12.67 -6.80
C PRO A 20 -2.64 -13.12 -5.69
N HIS A 21 -2.71 -12.37 -4.58
CA HIS A 21 -3.52 -12.66 -3.40
C HIS A 21 -4.75 -11.75 -3.28
N LEU A 22 -4.88 -10.75 -4.15
CA LEU A 22 -5.98 -9.78 -4.10
C LEU A 22 -7.17 -10.28 -4.92
N CYS A 23 -8.38 -10.05 -4.42
CA CYS A 23 -9.59 -10.28 -5.19
C CYS A 23 -9.79 -9.17 -6.24
N GLU A 24 -9.55 -7.91 -5.88
CA GLU A 24 -9.76 -6.74 -6.74
C GLU A 24 -8.49 -5.87 -6.84
N PRO A 25 -7.40 -6.36 -7.46
CA PRO A 25 -6.12 -5.66 -7.52
C PRO A 25 -6.20 -4.28 -8.20
N SER A 26 -7.11 -4.08 -9.16
CA SER A 26 -7.32 -2.78 -9.81
C SER A 26 -7.79 -1.70 -8.84
N LYS A 27 -8.77 -2.00 -7.97
CA LYS A 27 -9.27 -1.06 -6.96
C LYS A 27 -8.19 -0.67 -5.95
N ILE A 28 -7.35 -1.64 -5.57
CA ILE A 28 -6.23 -1.39 -4.67
C ILE A 28 -5.19 -0.48 -5.34
N ARG A 29 -4.88 -0.74 -6.61
CA ARG A 29 -3.96 0.11 -7.39
C ARG A 29 -4.46 1.55 -7.48
N GLU A 30 -5.72 1.77 -7.84
CA GLU A 30 -6.31 3.11 -7.94
C GLU A 30 -6.19 3.87 -6.62
N LEU A 31 -6.55 3.21 -5.50
CA LEU A 31 -6.44 3.81 -4.18
C LEU A 31 -4.99 4.20 -3.85
N ILE A 32 -4.03 3.32 -4.13
CA ILE A 32 -2.61 3.57 -3.88
C ILE A 32 -2.12 4.76 -4.70
N GLU A 33 -2.46 4.83 -5.98
CA GLU A 33 -2.07 5.94 -6.85
C GLU A 33 -2.58 7.28 -6.30
N ASP A 34 -3.80 7.33 -5.77
CA ASP A 34 -4.37 8.52 -5.13
C ASP A 34 -3.66 8.89 -3.82
N ILE A 35 -3.32 7.90 -2.98
CA ILE A 35 -2.61 8.12 -1.72
C ILE A 35 -1.17 8.61 -1.97
N VAL A 36 -0.46 8.00 -2.92
CA VAL A 36 0.93 8.35 -3.26
C VAL A 36 1.06 9.75 -3.82
N ARG A 37 0.04 10.25 -4.53
CA ARG A 37 0.02 11.65 -5.01
C ARG A 37 -0.04 12.66 -3.87
N GLN A 38 -0.59 12.27 -2.72
CA GLN A 38 -0.83 13.15 -1.57
C GLN A 38 0.21 12.97 -0.46
N ALA A 39 0.86 11.81 -0.39
CA ALA A 39 1.78 11.47 0.69
C ALA A 39 3.20 12.00 0.44
N THR A 40 3.82 12.52 1.50
CA THR A 40 5.20 13.05 1.48
C THR A 40 6.23 12.07 2.07
N SER A 41 5.79 10.97 2.68
CA SER A 41 6.63 9.94 3.32
C SER A 41 5.98 8.56 3.25
N MET A 42 6.78 7.50 3.40
CA MET A 42 6.24 6.13 3.47
C MET A 42 5.33 5.92 4.68
N SER A 43 5.70 6.50 5.83
CA SER A 43 4.87 6.48 7.03
C SER A 43 3.49 7.10 6.79
N GLY A 44 3.42 8.20 6.03
CA GLY A 44 2.16 8.83 5.64
C GLY A 44 1.30 7.93 4.74
N VAL A 45 1.92 7.21 3.80
CA VAL A 45 1.23 6.23 2.95
C VAL A 45 0.62 5.11 3.81
N ILE A 46 1.41 4.51 4.71
CA ILE A 46 0.97 3.41 5.58
C ILE A 46 -0.19 3.84 6.47
N SER A 47 -0.07 4.97 7.16
CA SER A 47 -1.13 5.50 8.03
C SER A 47 -2.42 5.73 7.25
N ARG A 48 -2.33 6.31 6.03
CA ARG A 48 -3.51 6.56 5.21
C ARG A 48 -4.18 5.27 4.74
N LEU A 49 -3.41 4.26 4.35
CA LEU A 49 -3.95 2.94 3.99
C LEU A 49 -4.63 2.26 5.18
N GLN A 50 -4.07 2.38 6.39
CA GLN A 50 -4.68 1.87 7.62
C GLN A 50 -6.02 2.55 7.92
N GLU A 51 -6.14 3.87 7.69
CA GLU A 51 -7.43 4.56 7.77
C GLU A 51 -8.43 4.04 6.74
N GLU A 52 -8.00 3.76 5.51
CA GLU A 52 -8.91 3.25 4.48
C GLU A 52 -9.46 1.86 4.84
N VAL A 53 -8.69 1.02 5.53
CA VAL A 53 -9.19 -0.27 6.06
C VAL A 53 -10.39 -0.09 7.00
N THR A 54 -10.45 0.98 7.79
CA THR A 54 -11.55 1.21 8.75
C THR A 54 -12.78 1.84 8.10
N LYS A 55 -12.60 2.63 7.03
CA LYS A 55 -13.69 3.30 6.30
C LYS A 55 -14.45 2.40 5.34
N ARG A 56 -13.84 1.29 4.90
CA ARG A 56 -14.42 0.39 3.89
C ARG A 56 -15.51 -0.50 4.50
N ASN A 57 -16.68 -0.52 3.86
CA ASN A 57 -17.79 -1.37 4.28
C ASN A 57 -17.64 -2.82 3.80
N ALA A 58 -17.10 -3.02 2.60
CA ALA A 58 -16.94 -4.34 2.01
C ALA A 58 -15.84 -5.15 2.71
N ALA A 59 -16.15 -6.39 3.13
CA ALA A 59 -15.18 -7.28 3.77
C ALA A 59 -14.01 -7.63 2.83
N THR A 60 -14.29 -7.87 1.55
CA THR A 60 -13.27 -8.16 0.52
C THR A 60 -12.29 -7.01 0.38
N GLU A 61 -12.77 -5.77 0.25
CA GLU A 61 -11.90 -4.61 0.09
C GLU A 61 -11.02 -4.37 1.33
N ARG A 62 -11.56 -4.61 2.53
CA ARG A 62 -10.77 -4.56 3.77
C ARG A 62 -9.68 -5.62 3.80
N THR A 63 -9.98 -6.84 3.36
CA THR A 63 -9.02 -7.94 3.31
C THR A 63 -7.92 -7.65 2.30
N ASP A 64 -8.29 -7.21 1.09
CA ASP A 64 -7.33 -6.85 0.04
C ASP A 64 -6.38 -5.73 0.51
N LEU A 65 -6.89 -4.71 1.20
CA LEU A 65 -6.05 -3.65 1.78
C LEU A 65 -5.12 -4.17 2.87
N LYS A 66 -5.59 -5.07 3.75
CA LYS A 66 -4.75 -5.69 4.79
C LYS A 66 -3.65 -6.56 4.18
N ILE A 67 -3.96 -7.31 3.12
CA ILE A 67 -2.97 -8.09 2.37
C ILE A 67 -1.92 -7.14 1.79
N PHE A 68 -2.35 -6.08 1.10
CA PHE A 68 -1.42 -5.10 0.55
C PHE A 68 -0.52 -4.45 1.62
N LEU A 69 -1.11 -4.01 2.74
CA LEU A 69 -0.38 -3.44 3.88
C LEU A 69 0.69 -4.40 4.43
N LEU A 70 0.36 -5.68 4.57
CA LEU A 70 1.32 -6.71 5.01
C LEU A 70 2.55 -6.77 4.09
N PHE A 71 2.33 -6.77 2.77
CA PHE A 71 3.43 -6.76 1.80
C PHE A 71 4.18 -5.44 1.81
N LEU A 72 3.50 -4.30 1.95
CA LEU A 72 4.12 -2.98 2.01
C LEU A 72 5.06 -2.84 3.21
N GLU A 73 4.59 -3.21 4.40
CA GLU A 73 5.42 -3.19 5.61
C GLU A 73 6.61 -4.13 5.53
N ARG A 74 6.47 -5.25 4.80
CA ARG A 74 7.58 -6.18 4.56
C ARG A 74 8.62 -5.56 3.62
N GLU A 75 8.20 -4.96 2.51
CA GLU A 75 9.14 -4.33 1.57
C GLU A 75 9.82 -3.09 2.18
N PHE A 76 9.10 -2.33 3.00
CA PHE A 76 9.67 -1.20 3.73
C PHE A 76 10.78 -1.65 4.69
N ARG A 77 10.50 -2.64 5.56
CA ARG A 77 11.48 -3.15 6.53
C ARG A 77 12.74 -3.73 5.88
N LYS A 78 12.62 -4.44 4.75
CA LYS A 78 13.79 -4.97 4.01
C LYS A 78 14.80 -3.90 3.60
N ARG A 79 14.39 -2.64 3.50
CA ARG A 79 15.21 -1.53 3.03
C ARG A 79 15.68 -0.60 4.14
N GLU A 80 15.17 -0.81 5.36
CA GLU A 80 15.70 -0.18 6.58
C GLU A 80 16.86 -0.97 7.20
N THR A 81 17.08 -2.21 6.74
CA THR A 81 18.17 -3.10 7.18
C THR A 81 19.31 -3.07 6.17
#